data_AF-A0A2G0YK68-F1
#
_entry.id   AF-A0A2G0YK68-F1
#
_cell.length_a   1.000
_cell.length_b   1.000
_cell.length_c   1.000
_cell.angle_alpha   90.00
_cell.angle_beta   90.00
_cell.angle_gamma   90.00
#
_symmetry.space_group_name_H-M   'P 1'
#
loop_
_entity.id
_entity.type
_entity.pdbx_description
1 polymer ?
#
loop_
_entity_poly.entity_id
_entity_poly.type
_entity_poly.pdbx_seq_one_letter_code
_entity_poly.pdbx_strand_id
1 'polypeptide(L)'
;MASLSVSRSLSLVFALLLTGTAQSQDLDWPQIPYNYIAQGESLRDVLANFAANYDGSVIVSDKVNDQVSGRFDLDDPQSFVQLMTSLYNLIWYYDGAVLYVFKATEMQSRLVKLEQIGETELRQALEAAGVWEPRFGWRSDMRGRLVYVSGPPRYLDLVEQTALALEQQHALRIEKTGDLAVEIFPLKYAVAEDRRIKYREDDIDAPGVATILARVLSDANVVSVEGGQDSPRLPTQSGRAVVQAEPSLNAIIVRDTKDRMPMYRRLIAALDRPSARIEVGLSIVDINAENLAELGVDWRVGIGVGPNKLIDIRTTSQNISGQGNASPGTTREAGASLVDSRGLDYLLARITLLQSQGRAQVGSRPTVLTQENTLAVIDHSETYYVSLLGERVAELKAITYGTMLKLTPRVIQLGDKPEISLSLHIEDGNQKPNSSGVGGLPTIARTVVDTVARVGHGQSLLIGGIYRDELSESMRKVPLLGDIPYLGALFRFKSSFTRRSVRLFLIEPRLIDNGLGHFVALGSKRGYMDPLLQVDELSNQSLSLQKLLGTAQCQELGQARELQHVLAQAGKDSSLMACSLGKDTTGWRIAEGACVEGVEQCVRAPKKP
;
A
#
# COMPACT_ATOMS: atom_id res chain seq x y z
N MET A 1 39.55 -78.68 -26.93
CA MET A 1 38.88 -79.99 -26.81
C MET A 1 37.55 -79.71 -26.13
N ALA A 2 36.33 -79.95 -26.61
CA ALA A 2 35.73 -80.59 -27.79
C ALA A 2 34.31 -79.97 -27.88
N SER A 3 33.89 -79.29 -28.95
CA SER A 3 33.05 -79.77 -30.07
C SER A 3 31.76 -80.52 -29.70
N LEU A 4 30.59 -79.95 -30.08
CA LEU A 4 29.33 -80.56 -30.61
C LEU A 4 28.21 -79.49 -30.49
N SER A 5 27.92 -78.64 -31.48
CA SER A 5 27.08 -78.83 -32.69
C SER A 5 25.69 -79.45 -32.47
N VAL A 6 24.64 -78.62 -32.45
CA VAL A 6 23.28 -78.96 -32.91
C VAL A 6 22.74 -77.78 -33.71
N SER A 7 22.00 -78.11 -34.76
CA SER A 7 21.78 -77.31 -35.96
C SER A 7 20.37 -76.70 -36.03
N ARG A 8 20.26 -75.60 -36.78
CA ARG A 8 19.13 -75.17 -37.64
C ARG A 8 17.73 -75.05 -37.04
N SER A 9 17.28 -73.80 -36.92
CA SER A 9 16.00 -73.35 -37.51
C SER A 9 16.01 -71.83 -37.67
N LEU A 10 16.28 -71.39 -38.90
CA LEU A 10 16.19 -70.00 -39.35
C LEU A 10 14.72 -69.75 -39.73
N SER A 11 13.91 -69.25 -38.79
CA SER A 11 12.56 -68.76 -39.09
C SER A 11 12.62 -67.26 -39.37
N LEU A 12 12.54 -66.95 -40.66
CA LEU A 12 12.41 -65.61 -41.23
C LEU A 12 10.99 -65.11 -40.93
N VAL A 13 10.80 -64.36 -39.83
CA VAL A 13 9.53 -63.68 -39.55
C VAL A 13 9.49 -62.42 -40.41
N PHE A 14 8.79 -62.53 -41.54
CA PHE A 14 8.40 -61.42 -42.39
C PHE A 14 7.41 -60.54 -41.60
N ALA A 15 7.91 -59.44 -41.03
CA ALA A 15 7.07 -58.44 -40.38
C ALA A 15 6.25 -57.72 -41.46
N LEU A 16 5.03 -58.22 -41.67
CA LEU A 16 4.02 -57.58 -42.51
C LEU A 16 3.65 -56.25 -41.83
N LEU A 17 4.10 -55.13 -42.40
CA LEU A 17 3.58 -53.79 -42.11
C LEU A 17 2.10 -53.77 -42.50
N LEU A 18 1.23 -54.10 -41.54
CA LEU A 18 -0.19 -53.79 -41.62
C LEU A 18 -0.32 -52.27 -41.49
N THR A 19 -0.42 -51.60 -42.63
CA THR A 19 -1.09 -50.31 -42.71
C THR A 19 -2.51 -50.51 -42.20
N GLY A 20 -2.75 -50.15 -40.94
CA GLY A 20 -4.09 -50.10 -40.37
C GLY A 20 -4.89 -49.05 -41.12
N THR A 21 -5.71 -49.49 -42.07
CA THR A 21 -6.84 -48.71 -42.53
C THR A 21 -7.77 -48.55 -41.33
N ALA A 22 -7.94 -47.32 -40.85
CA ALA A 22 -8.95 -46.98 -39.85
C ALA A 22 -10.29 -47.51 -40.35
N GLN A 23 -10.77 -48.60 -39.76
CA GLN A 23 -12.10 -49.10 -40.03
C GLN A 23 -13.08 -48.16 -39.33
N SER A 24 -14.07 -47.68 -40.08
CA SER A 24 -15.30 -47.17 -39.50
C SER A 24 -15.85 -48.20 -38.52
N GLN A 25 -16.47 -47.76 -37.43
CA GLN A 25 -17.20 -48.69 -36.59
C GLN A 25 -18.45 -49.11 -37.36
N ASP A 26 -18.33 -50.23 -38.07
CA ASP A 26 -19.43 -50.81 -38.83
C ASP A 26 -20.56 -51.17 -37.85
N LEU A 27 -21.80 -51.07 -38.34
CA LEU A 27 -22.99 -51.36 -37.54
C LEU A 27 -22.92 -52.81 -37.06
N ASP A 28 -22.76 -53.04 -35.74
CA ASP A 28 -22.51 -54.35 -35.11
C ASP A 28 -23.79 -55.19 -34.98
N TRP A 29 -24.57 -55.26 -36.06
CA TRP A 29 -25.89 -55.91 -36.07
C TRP A 29 -25.81 -57.27 -36.75
N PRO A 30 -26.61 -58.26 -36.31
CA PRO A 30 -26.60 -59.58 -36.90
C PRO A 30 -27.06 -59.52 -38.36
N GLN A 31 -26.32 -60.21 -39.24
CA GLN A 31 -26.51 -60.23 -40.69
C GLN A 31 -27.70 -61.13 -41.09
N ILE A 32 -28.90 -60.73 -40.67
CA ILE A 32 -30.17 -61.42 -40.95
C ILE A 32 -30.93 -60.61 -42.02
N PRO A 33 -31.52 -61.27 -43.04
CA PRO A 33 -32.30 -60.58 -44.08
C PRO A 33 -33.45 -59.75 -43.48
N TYR A 34 -33.67 -58.56 -44.03
CA TYR A 34 -34.74 -57.66 -43.62
C TYR A 34 -35.85 -57.63 -44.67
N ASN A 35 -37.04 -58.11 -44.30
CA ASN A 35 -38.23 -58.05 -45.13
C ASN A 35 -39.29 -57.18 -44.45
N TYR A 36 -39.64 -56.05 -45.08
CA TYR A 36 -40.60 -55.08 -44.52
C TYR A 36 -41.52 -54.51 -45.60
N ILE A 37 -42.79 -54.32 -45.26
CA ILE A 37 -43.79 -53.70 -46.14
C ILE A 37 -44.33 -52.48 -45.42
N ALA A 38 -44.02 -51.29 -45.93
CA ALA A 38 -44.52 -50.03 -45.40
C ALA A 38 -45.69 -49.52 -46.24
N GLN A 39 -46.77 -49.07 -45.59
CA GLN A 39 -47.94 -48.47 -46.26
C GLN A 39 -48.26 -47.10 -45.66
N GLY A 40 -47.54 -46.06 -46.09
CA GLY A 40 -47.75 -44.69 -45.61
C GLY A 40 -47.34 -44.48 -44.15
N GLU A 41 -46.44 -45.32 -43.64
CA GLU A 41 -45.93 -45.25 -42.28
C GLU A 41 -44.94 -44.10 -42.12
N SER A 42 -44.79 -43.58 -40.90
CA SER A 42 -43.79 -42.57 -40.64
C SER A 42 -42.39 -43.19 -40.72
N LEU A 43 -41.45 -42.51 -41.36
CA LEU A 43 -40.07 -42.97 -41.48
C LEU A 43 -39.42 -43.22 -40.11
N ARG A 44 -39.84 -42.46 -39.09
CA ARG A 44 -39.43 -42.68 -37.70
C ARG A 44 -39.85 -44.06 -37.21
N ASP A 45 -41.11 -44.43 -37.39
CA ASP A 45 -41.65 -45.71 -36.93
C ASP A 45 -41.02 -46.86 -37.70
N VAL A 46 -40.82 -46.70 -39.01
CA VAL A 46 -40.13 -47.70 -39.85
C VAL A 46 -38.70 -47.93 -39.37
N LEU A 47 -37.93 -46.88 -39.09
CA LEU A 47 -36.56 -46.99 -38.57
C LEU A 47 -36.52 -47.56 -37.14
N ALA A 48 -37.51 -47.24 -36.31
CA ALA A 48 -37.63 -47.79 -34.96
C ALA A 48 -37.97 -49.29 -34.99
N ASN A 49 -38.91 -49.71 -35.84
CA ASN A 49 -39.27 -51.12 -36.04
C ASN A 49 -38.11 -51.91 -36.65
N PHE A 50 -37.38 -51.30 -37.58
CA PHE A 50 -36.14 -51.87 -38.12
C PHE A 50 -35.13 -52.13 -37.00
N ALA A 51 -34.80 -51.14 -36.18
CA ALA A 51 -33.85 -51.32 -35.07
C ALA A 51 -34.32 -52.37 -34.06
N ALA A 52 -35.61 -52.36 -33.70
CA ALA A 52 -36.19 -53.32 -32.77
C ALA A 52 -36.07 -54.78 -33.24
N ASN A 53 -36.08 -55.02 -34.56
CA ASN A 53 -35.91 -56.36 -35.13
C ASN A 53 -34.47 -56.91 -34.99
N TYR A 54 -33.48 -56.04 -34.78
CA TYR A 54 -32.07 -56.38 -34.61
C TYR A 54 -31.59 -56.16 -33.16
N ASP A 55 -32.52 -56.07 -32.19
CA ASP A 55 -32.24 -55.71 -30.78
C ASP A 55 -31.47 -54.37 -30.62
N GLY A 56 -31.55 -53.50 -31.62
CA GLY A 56 -30.91 -52.20 -31.67
C GLY A 56 -31.82 -51.08 -31.16
N SER A 57 -31.22 -50.04 -30.58
CA SER A 57 -31.93 -48.80 -30.25
C SER A 57 -31.67 -47.75 -31.33
N VAL A 58 -32.74 -47.10 -31.82
CA VAL A 58 -32.66 -45.99 -32.77
C VAL A 58 -33.29 -44.74 -32.17
N ILE A 59 -32.60 -43.61 -32.31
CA ILE A 59 -33.15 -42.28 -32.01
C ILE A 59 -33.19 -41.48 -33.30
N VAL A 60 -34.39 -41.15 -33.75
CA VAL A 60 -34.61 -40.34 -34.95
C VAL A 60 -34.96 -38.91 -34.55
N SER A 61 -34.31 -37.94 -35.19
CA SER A 61 -34.57 -36.50 -35.01
C SER A 61 -36.01 -36.11 -35.33
N ASP A 62 -36.53 -35.09 -34.63
CA ASP A 62 -37.86 -34.53 -34.85
C ASP A 62 -38.05 -33.82 -36.19
N LYS A 63 -36.96 -33.59 -36.93
CA LYS A 63 -37.02 -33.05 -38.28
C LYS A 63 -37.21 -34.11 -39.36
N VAL A 64 -37.21 -35.39 -38.99
CA VAL A 64 -37.50 -36.50 -39.90
C VAL A 64 -39.00 -36.80 -39.85
N ASN A 65 -39.76 -36.14 -40.74
CA ASN A 65 -41.23 -36.23 -40.80
C ASN A 65 -41.74 -36.84 -42.11
N ASP A 66 -40.88 -37.56 -42.83
CA ASP A 66 -41.23 -38.17 -44.11
C ASP A 66 -42.05 -39.46 -43.91
N GLN A 67 -42.80 -39.84 -44.94
CA GLN A 67 -43.53 -41.10 -44.99
C GLN A 67 -42.87 -42.08 -45.95
N VAL A 68 -42.97 -43.37 -45.60
CA VAL A 68 -42.40 -44.47 -46.36
C VAL A 68 -43.52 -45.39 -46.85
N SER A 69 -43.48 -45.67 -48.15
CA SER A 69 -44.39 -46.61 -48.80
C SER A 69 -43.58 -47.47 -49.76
N GLY A 70 -43.66 -48.78 -49.62
CA GLY A 70 -42.90 -49.70 -50.45
C GLY A 70 -42.68 -51.05 -49.79
N ARG A 71 -42.21 -52.00 -50.60
CA ARG A 71 -41.75 -53.31 -50.14
C ARG A 71 -40.24 -53.33 -50.19
N PHE A 72 -39.62 -53.67 -49.07
CA PHE A 72 -38.17 -53.77 -48.91
C PHE A 72 -37.83 -55.23 -48.65
N ASP A 73 -37.19 -55.88 -49.62
CA ASP A 73 -36.61 -57.22 -49.47
C ASP A 73 -35.09 -57.04 -49.60
N LEU A 74 -34.37 -57.03 -48.47
CA LEU A 74 -32.94 -56.73 -48.43
C LEU A 74 -32.16 -57.82 -47.71
N ASP A 75 -31.00 -58.18 -48.27
CA ASP A 75 -30.16 -59.27 -47.75
C ASP A 75 -29.34 -58.86 -46.51
N ASP A 76 -29.08 -57.56 -46.32
CA ASP A 76 -28.27 -57.02 -45.22
C ASP A 76 -28.91 -55.78 -44.56
N PRO A 77 -28.87 -55.66 -43.22
CA PRO A 77 -29.39 -54.50 -42.50
C PRO A 77 -28.71 -53.17 -42.87
N GLN A 78 -27.41 -53.15 -43.15
CA GLN A 78 -26.73 -51.89 -43.49
C GLN A 78 -27.24 -51.32 -44.82
N SER A 79 -27.55 -52.20 -45.77
CA SER A 79 -28.15 -51.86 -47.05
C SER A 79 -29.50 -51.13 -46.88
N PHE A 80 -30.30 -51.48 -45.86
CA PHE A 80 -31.56 -50.78 -45.56
C PHE A 80 -31.31 -49.35 -45.07
N VAL A 81 -30.40 -49.16 -44.11
CA VAL A 81 -30.05 -47.83 -43.59
C VAL A 81 -29.45 -46.97 -44.71
N GLN A 82 -28.61 -47.55 -45.57
CA GLN A 82 -28.02 -46.85 -46.71
C GLN A 82 -29.07 -46.44 -47.76
N LEU A 83 -30.05 -47.30 -48.03
CA LEU A 83 -31.18 -46.98 -48.91
C LEU A 83 -32.03 -45.85 -48.32
N MET A 84 -32.39 -45.92 -47.04
CA MET A 84 -33.20 -44.88 -46.39
C MET A 84 -32.45 -43.55 -46.31
N THR A 85 -31.15 -43.57 -46.03
CA THR A 85 -30.33 -42.36 -45.94
C THR A 85 -30.14 -41.68 -47.28
N SER A 86 -29.96 -42.44 -48.36
CA SER A 86 -29.86 -41.89 -49.72
C SER A 86 -31.19 -41.36 -50.26
N LEU A 87 -32.31 -42.06 -50.04
CA LEU A 87 -33.63 -41.66 -50.53
C LEU A 87 -34.19 -40.43 -49.80
N TYR A 88 -34.03 -40.36 -48.48
CA TYR A 88 -34.64 -39.32 -47.64
C TYR A 88 -33.65 -38.25 -47.17
N ASN A 89 -32.44 -38.24 -47.73
CA ASN A 89 -31.36 -37.31 -47.40
C ASN A 89 -31.07 -37.26 -45.89
N LEU A 90 -30.83 -38.44 -45.31
CA LEU A 90 -30.54 -38.62 -43.89
C LEU A 90 -29.04 -38.82 -43.68
N ILE A 91 -28.58 -38.47 -42.49
CA ILE A 91 -27.24 -38.78 -42.00
C ILE A 91 -27.41 -39.55 -40.70
N TRP A 92 -26.61 -40.59 -40.53
CA TRP A 92 -26.64 -41.41 -39.33
C TRP A 92 -25.29 -41.40 -38.62
N TYR A 93 -25.33 -41.62 -37.31
CA TYR A 93 -24.18 -41.77 -36.45
C TYR A 93 -24.49 -42.85 -35.41
N TYR A 94 -23.56 -43.77 -35.20
CA TYR A 94 -23.69 -44.85 -34.24
C TYR A 94 -22.62 -44.68 -33.17
N ASP A 95 -23.02 -44.64 -31.90
CA ASP A 95 -22.09 -44.43 -30.76
C ASP A 95 -21.70 -45.74 -30.06
N GLY A 96 -21.95 -46.89 -30.70
CA GLY A 96 -21.72 -48.22 -30.13
C GLY A 96 -22.91 -48.80 -29.36
N ALA A 97 -23.95 -47.99 -29.07
CA ALA A 97 -25.16 -48.47 -28.40
C ALA A 97 -26.43 -48.05 -29.14
N VAL A 98 -26.49 -46.79 -29.58
CA VAL A 98 -27.68 -46.20 -30.19
C VAL A 98 -27.35 -45.67 -31.57
N LEU A 99 -28.19 -46.01 -32.55
CA LEU A 99 -28.12 -45.45 -33.89
C LEU A 99 -28.94 -44.15 -33.93
N TYR A 100 -28.25 -43.03 -34.12
CA TYR A 100 -28.86 -41.73 -34.26
C TYR A 100 -29.06 -41.40 -35.74
N VAL A 101 -30.26 -40.97 -36.10
CA VAL A 101 -30.61 -40.59 -37.48
C VAL A 101 -31.11 -39.15 -37.53
N PHE A 102 -30.49 -38.33 -38.38
CA PHE A 102 -30.76 -36.91 -38.55
C PHE A 102 -31.04 -36.58 -40.02
N LYS A 103 -31.66 -35.44 -40.29
CA LYS A 103 -31.67 -34.88 -41.64
C LYS A 103 -30.28 -34.33 -42.00
N ALA A 104 -29.90 -34.42 -43.28
CA ALA A 104 -28.63 -33.84 -43.74
C ALA A 104 -28.53 -32.32 -43.51
N THR A 105 -29.68 -31.62 -43.46
CA THR A 105 -29.78 -30.19 -43.12
C THR A 105 -29.42 -29.88 -41.66
N GLU A 106 -29.25 -30.90 -40.81
CA GLU A 106 -28.88 -30.75 -39.40
C GLU A 106 -27.37 -30.86 -39.17
N MET A 107 -26.58 -30.99 -40.22
CA MET A 107 -25.13 -30.89 -40.10
C MET A 107 -24.73 -29.53 -39.54
N GLN A 108 -23.90 -29.55 -38.51
CA GLN A 108 -23.34 -28.36 -37.88
C GLN A 108 -21.83 -28.41 -37.93
N SER A 109 -21.21 -27.25 -37.72
CA SER A 109 -19.76 -27.13 -37.52
C SER A 109 -19.52 -26.42 -36.20
N ARG A 110 -18.61 -26.96 -35.38
CA ARG A 110 -18.16 -26.35 -34.13
C ARG A 110 -16.65 -26.19 -34.14
N LEU A 111 -16.18 -25.13 -33.48
CA LEU A 111 -14.78 -24.91 -33.19
C LEU A 111 -14.51 -25.35 -31.76
N VAL A 112 -13.68 -26.36 -31.59
CA VAL A 112 -13.20 -26.83 -30.29
C VAL A 112 -11.83 -26.21 -30.04
N LYS A 113 -11.72 -25.44 -28.95
CA LYS A 113 -10.45 -24.85 -28.49
C LYS A 113 -9.81 -25.79 -27.48
N LEU A 114 -8.53 -26.07 -27.67
CA LEU A 114 -7.71 -26.88 -26.79
C LEU A 114 -6.60 -26.02 -26.17
N GLU A 115 -6.54 -25.97 -24.84
CA GLU A 115 -5.59 -25.21 -24.04
C GLU A 115 -4.46 -26.09 -23.52
N GLN A 116 -4.81 -27.27 -22.97
CA GLN A 116 -3.85 -28.17 -22.29
C GLN A 116 -3.46 -29.39 -23.12
N ILE A 117 -4.31 -29.80 -24.07
CA ILE A 117 -4.12 -31.00 -24.90
C ILE A 117 -3.90 -30.64 -26.37
N GLY A 118 -3.25 -31.53 -27.12
CA GLY A 118 -3.10 -31.40 -28.57
C GLY A 118 -4.18 -32.15 -29.35
N GLU A 119 -4.42 -31.74 -30.60
CA GLU A 119 -5.33 -32.43 -31.54
C GLU A 119 -5.06 -33.94 -31.63
N THR A 120 -3.79 -34.35 -31.71
CA THR A 120 -3.41 -35.77 -31.87
C THR A 120 -3.87 -36.62 -30.70
N GLU A 121 -3.77 -36.08 -29.48
CA GLU A 121 -4.18 -36.75 -28.26
C GLU A 121 -5.70 -36.82 -28.15
N LEU A 122 -6.40 -35.73 -28.49
CA LEU A 122 -7.86 -35.73 -28.56
C LEU A 122 -8.37 -36.76 -29.57
N ARG A 123 -7.76 -36.82 -30.76
CA ARG A 123 -8.12 -37.79 -31.79
C ARG A 123 -7.93 -39.22 -31.31
N GLN A 124 -6.79 -39.53 -30.71
CA GLN A 124 -6.52 -40.86 -30.14
C GLN A 124 -7.54 -41.24 -29.07
N ALA A 125 -7.93 -40.29 -28.22
CA ALA A 125 -8.95 -40.54 -27.20
C ALA A 125 -10.35 -40.77 -27.81
N LEU A 126 -10.70 -40.05 -28.88
CA LEU A 126 -11.95 -40.25 -29.63
C LEU A 126 -11.97 -41.62 -30.34
N GLU A 127 -10.85 -42.03 -30.93
CA GLU A 127 -10.68 -43.35 -31.54
C GLU A 127 -10.80 -44.46 -30.48
N ALA A 128 -10.14 -44.30 -29.33
CA ALA A 128 -10.23 -45.26 -28.22
C ALA A 128 -11.63 -45.33 -27.59
N ALA A 129 -12.39 -44.23 -27.60
CA ALA A 129 -13.76 -44.18 -27.09
C ALA A 129 -14.80 -44.70 -28.09
N GLY A 130 -14.42 -45.05 -29.33
CA GLY A 130 -15.36 -45.45 -30.38
C GLY A 130 -16.25 -44.29 -30.86
N VAL A 131 -15.86 -43.05 -30.59
CA VAL A 131 -16.60 -41.84 -31.01
C VAL A 131 -16.12 -41.37 -32.38
N TRP A 132 -14.84 -41.57 -32.69
CA TRP A 132 -14.21 -41.07 -33.91
C TRP A 132 -14.83 -41.65 -35.18
N GLU A 133 -15.23 -40.76 -36.09
CA GLU A 133 -15.83 -41.16 -37.35
C GLU A 133 -15.18 -40.46 -38.55
N PRO A 134 -14.50 -41.19 -39.46
CA PRO A 134 -13.73 -40.58 -40.56
C PRO A 134 -14.60 -39.93 -41.64
N ARG A 135 -15.91 -40.22 -41.66
CA ARG A 135 -16.87 -39.65 -42.61
C ARG A 135 -17.21 -38.17 -42.32
N PHE A 136 -16.89 -37.69 -41.13
CA PHE A 136 -17.19 -36.35 -40.65
C PHE A 136 -16.00 -35.40 -40.83
N GLY A 137 -16.27 -34.10 -40.96
CA GLY A 137 -15.25 -33.11 -41.25
C GLY A 137 -14.36 -32.85 -40.04
N TRP A 138 -13.04 -33.01 -40.21
CA TRP A 138 -12.03 -32.73 -39.18
C TRP A 138 -10.89 -31.90 -39.75
N ARG A 139 -10.64 -30.71 -39.19
CA ARG A 139 -9.54 -29.82 -39.61
C ARG A 139 -8.93 -29.15 -38.39
N SER A 140 -7.61 -29.11 -38.31
CA SER A 140 -6.89 -28.43 -37.23
C SER A 140 -6.06 -27.26 -37.74
N ASP A 141 -5.75 -26.33 -36.84
CA ASP A 141 -4.73 -25.30 -37.05
C ASP A 141 -3.31 -25.89 -37.02
N MET A 142 -2.32 -25.18 -37.57
CA MET A 142 -0.91 -25.58 -37.60
C MET A 142 -0.33 -25.91 -36.21
N ARG A 143 -0.88 -25.32 -35.14
CA ARG A 143 -0.48 -25.58 -33.75
C ARG A 143 -1.29 -26.68 -33.06
N GLY A 144 -2.31 -27.25 -33.71
CA GLY A 144 -3.15 -28.31 -33.16
C GLY A 144 -3.99 -27.89 -31.93
N ARG A 145 -4.19 -26.59 -31.71
CA ARG A 145 -4.95 -26.04 -30.56
C ARG A 145 -6.38 -25.61 -30.89
N LEU A 146 -6.69 -25.52 -32.18
CA LEU A 146 -8.01 -25.18 -32.68
C LEU A 146 -8.41 -26.28 -33.63
N VAL A 147 -9.51 -26.95 -33.32
CA VAL A 147 -10.04 -28.05 -34.11
C VAL A 147 -11.43 -27.69 -34.60
N TYR A 148 -11.59 -27.59 -35.91
CA TYR A 148 -12.86 -27.45 -36.59
C TYR A 148 -13.45 -28.82 -36.85
N VAL A 149 -14.59 -29.11 -36.24
CA VAL A 149 -15.29 -30.38 -36.32
C VAL A 149 -16.66 -30.16 -36.95
N SER A 150 -17.03 -30.98 -37.93
CA SER A 150 -18.32 -30.92 -38.61
C SER A 150 -18.99 -32.28 -38.62
N GLY A 151 -20.23 -32.36 -38.15
CA GLY A 151 -21.00 -33.59 -38.10
C GLY A 151 -22.41 -33.39 -37.53
N PRO A 152 -23.14 -34.48 -37.25
CA PRO A 152 -24.43 -34.45 -36.59
C PRO A 152 -24.32 -33.88 -35.16
N PRO A 153 -25.39 -33.28 -34.61
CA PRO A 153 -25.35 -32.64 -33.28
C PRO A 153 -24.83 -33.57 -32.17
N ARG A 154 -25.28 -34.83 -32.14
CA ARG A 154 -24.85 -35.82 -31.14
C ARG A 154 -23.35 -36.12 -31.19
N TYR A 155 -22.77 -36.22 -32.39
CA TYR A 155 -21.33 -36.44 -32.54
C TYR A 155 -20.53 -35.24 -32.02
N LEU A 156 -20.96 -34.02 -32.37
CA LEU A 156 -20.31 -32.79 -31.91
C LEU A 156 -20.35 -32.65 -30.38
N ASP A 157 -21.47 -33.00 -29.74
CA ASP A 157 -21.61 -32.98 -28.29
C ASP A 157 -20.65 -33.97 -27.61
N LEU A 158 -20.49 -35.18 -28.16
CA LEU A 158 -19.54 -36.17 -27.64
C LEU A 158 -18.10 -35.71 -27.80
N VAL A 159 -17.76 -35.11 -28.93
CA VAL A 159 -16.41 -34.56 -29.17
C VAL A 159 -16.10 -33.42 -28.20
N GLU A 160 -17.07 -32.55 -27.93
CA GLU A 160 -16.92 -31.45 -26.97
C GLU A 160 -16.80 -31.96 -25.53
N GLN A 161 -17.65 -32.91 -25.13
CA GLN A 161 -17.62 -33.52 -23.79
C GLN A 161 -16.31 -34.26 -23.53
N THR A 162 -15.81 -35.02 -24.50
CA THR A 162 -14.54 -35.74 -24.39
C THR A 162 -13.35 -34.78 -24.35
N ALA A 163 -13.34 -33.73 -25.17
CA ALA A 163 -12.33 -32.69 -25.10
C ALA A 163 -12.29 -32.04 -23.71
N LEU A 164 -13.44 -31.61 -23.19
CA LEU A 164 -13.54 -31.02 -21.85
C LEU A 164 -13.07 -31.98 -20.75
N ALA A 165 -13.47 -33.25 -20.81
CA ALA A 165 -13.06 -34.26 -19.83
C ALA A 165 -11.54 -34.49 -19.83
N LEU A 166 -10.93 -34.56 -21.02
CA LEU A 166 -9.49 -34.72 -21.17
C LEU A 166 -8.72 -33.48 -20.68
N GLU A 167 -9.20 -32.28 -20.97
CA GLU A 167 -8.60 -31.05 -20.46
C GLU A 167 -8.62 -30.98 -18.94
N GLN A 168 -9.75 -31.33 -18.32
CA GLN A 168 -9.87 -31.40 -16.86
C GLN A 168 -8.93 -32.44 -16.27
N GLN A 169 -8.85 -33.62 -16.89
CA GLN A 169 -7.96 -34.69 -16.42
C GLN A 169 -6.49 -34.30 -16.53
N HIS A 170 -6.08 -33.64 -17.62
CA HIS A 170 -4.71 -33.15 -17.80
C HIS A 170 -4.36 -32.03 -16.84
N ALA A 171 -5.27 -31.09 -16.60
CA ALA A 171 -5.08 -30.06 -15.58
C ALA A 171 -4.80 -30.67 -14.20
N LEU A 172 -5.60 -31.65 -13.79
CA LEU A 172 -5.43 -32.36 -12.52
C LEU A 172 -4.14 -33.20 -12.47
N ARG A 173 -3.69 -33.74 -13.61
CA ARG A 173 -2.44 -34.50 -13.71
C ARG A 173 -1.21 -33.61 -13.56
N ILE A 174 -1.22 -32.46 -14.22
CA ILE A 174 -0.15 -31.45 -14.07
C ILE A 174 -0.08 -30.99 -12.60
N GLU A 175 -1.22 -30.83 -11.93
CA GLU A 175 -1.27 -30.48 -10.50
C GLU A 175 -0.68 -31.55 -9.57
N LYS A 176 -0.90 -32.84 -9.87
CA LYS A 176 -0.48 -33.96 -8.99
C LYS A 176 0.86 -34.58 -9.35
N THR A 177 1.30 -34.47 -10.59
CA THR A 177 2.46 -35.20 -11.14
C THR A 177 3.42 -34.29 -11.91
N GLY A 178 3.14 -32.98 -12.02
CA GLY A 178 4.11 -32.03 -12.55
C GLY A 178 5.41 -32.04 -11.74
N ASP A 179 6.53 -31.72 -12.38
CA ASP A 179 7.82 -31.51 -11.71
C ASP A 179 7.71 -30.30 -10.79
N LEU A 180 7.25 -30.55 -9.56
CA LEU A 180 7.22 -29.56 -8.49
C LEU A 180 8.66 -29.25 -8.08
N ALA A 181 9.02 -27.98 -8.18
CA ALA A 181 10.27 -27.47 -7.66
C ALA A 181 10.01 -26.76 -6.32
N VAL A 182 10.91 -26.99 -5.37
CA VAL A 182 10.97 -26.22 -4.13
C VAL A 182 12.23 -25.36 -4.20
N GLU A 183 12.07 -24.04 -4.14
CA GLU A 183 13.20 -23.11 -4.02
C GLU A 183 13.08 -22.28 -2.74
N ILE A 184 14.24 -22.01 -2.13
CA ILE A 184 14.38 -21.17 -0.95
C ILE A 184 14.95 -19.82 -1.40
N PHE A 185 14.25 -18.74 -1.07
CA PHE A 185 14.62 -17.37 -1.40
C PHE A 185 15.00 -16.60 -0.14
N PRO A 186 16.30 -16.44 0.18
CA PRO A 186 16.71 -15.62 1.31
C PRO A 186 16.47 -14.13 1.01
N LEU A 187 15.88 -13.41 1.96
CA LEU A 187 15.63 -11.97 1.87
C LEU A 187 16.74 -11.19 2.58
N LYS A 188 17.17 -10.09 1.97
CA LYS A 188 18.25 -9.22 2.50
C LYS A 188 17.72 -8.01 3.25
N TYR A 189 16.63 -7.41 2.78
CA TYR A 189 16.09 -6.15 3.28
C TYR A 189 14.69 -6.31 3.86
N ALA A 190 13.85 -7.12 3.21
CA ALA A 190 12.48 -7.36 3.65
C ALA A 190 12.39 -8.52 4.67
N VAL A 191 11.28 -8.55 5.40
CA VAL A 191 10.99 -9.58 6.41
C VAL A 191 10.02 -10.61 5.83
N ALA A 192 10.36 -11.90 5.97
CA ALA A 192 9.55 -12.99 5.42
C ALA A 192 8.25 -13.21 6.23
N GLU A 193 8.33 -13.13 7.56
CA GLU A 193 7.23 -13.40 8.49
C GLU A 193 6.36 -12.16 8.77
N ASP A 194 5.09 -12.40 9.14
CA ASP A 194 4.19 -11.36 9.63
C ASP A 194 4.62 -10.89 11.02
N ARG A 195 4.61 -9.58 11.24
CA ARG A 195 4.93 -8.99 12.54
C ARG A 195 3.65 -8.65 13.30
N ARG A 196 3.44 -9.31 14.43
CA ARG A 196 2.31 -9.05 15.33
C ARG A 196 2.70 -7.99 16.36
N ILE A 197 1.94 -6.90 16.43
CA ILE A 197 2.17 -5.78 17.35
C ILE A 197 0.99 -5.71 18.29
N LYS A 198 1.24 -6.00 19.57
CA LYS A 198 0.25 -5.83 20.64
C LYS A 198 0.45 -4.46 21.29
N TYR A 199 -0.59 -3.64 21.37
CA TYR A 199 -0.55 -2.42 22.16
C TYR A 199 -1.92 -2.17 22.83
N ARG A 200 -1.91 -1.93 24.14
CA ARG A 200 -3.13 -1.84 24.95
C ARG A 200 -4.02 -3.08 24.72
N GLU A 201 -5.24 -2.89 24.26
CA GLU A 201 -6.21 -3.96 23.96
C GLU A 201 -6.26 -4.33 22.45
N ASP A 202 -5.45 -3.69 21.62
CA ASP A 202 -5.42 -3.90 20.18
C ASP A 202 -4.25 -4.82 19.78
N ASP A 203 -4.52 -5.79 18.90
CA ASP A 203 -3.52 -6.59 18.19
C ASP A 203 -3.54 -6.17 16.70
N ILE A 204 -2.42 -5.64 16.20
CA ILE A 204 -2.25 -5.33 14.76
C ILE A 204 -1.20 -6.25 14.14
N ASP A 205 -1.60 -6.94 13.08
CA ASP A 205 -0.70 -7.76 12.26
C ASP A 205 -0.20 -6.96 11.05
N ALA A 206 1.11 -6.78 10.95
CA ALA A 206 1.77 -6.24 9.77
C ALA A 206 2.23 -7.40 8.87
N PRO A 207 1.67 -7.54 7.64
CA PRO A 207 1.99 -8.68 6.77
C PRO A 207 3.43 -8.61 6.25
N GLY A 208 4.13 -9.74 6.29
CA GLY A 208 5.43 -9.96 5.69
C GLY A 208 5.33 -10.31 4.20
N VAL A 209 6.49 -10.48 3.56
CA VAL A 209 6.55 -10.75 2.11
C VAL A 209 5.91 -12.09 1.75
N ALA A 210 6.01 -13.11 2.61
CA ALA A 210 5.40 -14.41 2.34
C ALA A 210 3.87 -14.31 2.26
N THR A 211 3.23 -13.57 3.16
CA THR A 211 1.78 -13.36 3.16
C THR A 211 1.33 -12.52 1.97
N ILE A 212 2.09 -11.50 1.59
CA ILE A 212 1.81 -10.69 0.39
C ILE A 212 1.90 -11.55 -0.88
N LEU A 213 2.97 -12.35 -1.01
CA LEU A 213 3.14 -13.26 -2.14
C LEU A 213 2.05 -14.33 -2.17
N ALA A 214 1.72 -14.93 -1.02
CA ALA A 214 0.65 -15.90 -0.92
C ALA A 214 -0.69 -15.31 -1.38
N ARG A 215 -1.03 -14.08 -0.98
CA ARG A 215 -2.25 -13.37 -1.42
C ARG A 215 -2.28 -13.11 -2.92
N VAL A 216 -1.19 -12.58 -3.49
CA VAL A 216 -1.10 -12.33 -4.94
C VAL A 216 -1.24 -13.63 -5.74
N LEU A 217 -0.75 -14.75 -5.22
CA LEU A 217 -0.82 -16.06 -5.88
C LEU A 217 -2.13 -16.81 -5.61
N SER A 218 -2.81 -16.52 -4.50
CA SER A 218 -4.15 -17.03 -4.20
C SER A 218 -5.25 -16.25 -4.91
N ASP A 219 -5.06 -14.97 -5.20
CA ASP A 219 -6.12 -14.09 -5.73
C ASP A 219 -6.29 -14.16 -7.25
N ALA A 220 -5.71 -15.16 -7.91
CA ALA A 220 -6.09 -15.52 -9.28
C ALA A 220 -7.57 -16.00 -9.39
N ASN A 221 -8.32 -16.05 -8.28
CA ASN A 221 -9.79 -15.95 -8.28
C ASN A 221 -10.19 -14.85 -7.30
N VAL A 222 -10.93 -13.87 -7.82
CA VAL A 222 -11.52 -12.73 -7.10
C VAL A 222 -12.25 -13.20 -5.84
N VAL A 223 -11.83 -12.74 -4.66
CA VAL A 223 -12.64 -12.74 -3.45
C VAL A 223 -13.08 -11.30 -3.19
N SER A 224 -14.39 -11.08 -3.32
CA SER A 224 -15.08 -9.87 -2.89
C SER A 224 -14.84 -9.61 -1.40
N VAL A 225 -14.46 -8.38 -1.08
CA VAL A 225 -14.28 -7.90 0.29
C VAL A 225 -15.66 -7.78 0.95
N GLU A 226 -16.03 -8.76 1.76
CA GLU A 226 -17.01 -8.56 2.85
C GLU A 226 -16.25 -8.63 4.18
N GLY A 227 -16.36 -7.53 4.93
CA GLY A 227 -15.74 -7.38 6.24
C GLY A 227 -16.52 -8.14 7.31
N GLY A 228 -15.80 -8.76 8.24
CA GLY A 228 -16.38 -9.29 9.47
C GLY A 228 -15.63 -10.50 10.00
N GLN A 229 -14.69 -10.21 10.90
CA GLN A 229 -14.16 -11.09 11.96
C GLN A 229 -13.96 -12.57 11.62
N ASP A 230 -12.71 -12.99 11.41
CA ASP A 230 -12.34 -14.36 11.80
C ASP A 230 -10.85 -14.60 12.01
N SER A 231 -10.58 -15.56 12.88
CA SER A 231 -9.28 -16.13 13.25
C SER A 231 -8.50 -16.62 12.01
N PRO A 232 -7.15 -16.73 12.06
CA PRO A 232 -6.37 -17.23 10.94
C PRO A 232 -6.62 -18.73 10.75
N ARG A 233 -7.65 -19.08 9.98
CA ARG A 233 -7.74 -20.38 9.33
C ARG A 233 -6.84 -20.33 8.10
N LEU A 234 -5.83 -21.20 8.07
CA LEU A 234 -5.02 -21.41 6.88
C LEU A 234 -5.95 -21.65 5.68
N PRO A 235 -5.78 -20.95 4.55
CA PRO A 235 -6.60 -21.21 3.37
C PRO A 235 -6.33 -22.62 2.86
N THR A 236 -7.39 -23.42 2.77
CA THR A 236 -7.40 -24.76 2.19
C THR A 236 -6.87 -24.70 0.76
N GLN A 237 -5.69 -25.30 0.54
CA GLN A 237 -4.94 -25.26 -0.70
C GLN A 237 -5.57 -26.15 -1.78
N SER A 238 -6.26 -25.54 -2.73
CA SER A 238 -6.48 -26.11 -4.06
C SER A 238 -5.32 -25.71 -4.98
N GLY A 239 -4.50 -26.66 -5.43
CA GLY A 239 -3.61 -26.58 -6.62
C GLY A 239 -2.61 -25.42 -6.76
N ARG A 240 -2.49 -24.53 -5.77
CA ARG A 240 -1.81 -23.24 -5.87
C ARG A 240 -0.39 -23.29 -5.32
N ALA A 241 0.46 -22.41 -5.84
CA ALA A 241 1.81 -22.16 -5.32
C ALA A 241 1.77 -22.05 -3.80
N VAL A 242 2.49 -22.94 -3.12
CA VAL A 242 2.60 -22.89 -1.66
C VAL A 242 3.76 -21.99 -1.31
N VAL A 243 3.45 -20.89 -0.65
CA VAL A 243 4.43 -19.94 -0.14
C VAL A 243 4.41 -20.03 1.38
N GLN A 244 5.58 -20.25 1.98
CA GLN A 244 5.74 -20.31 3.43
C GLN A 244 6.96 -19.46 3.85
N ALA A 245 6.81 -18.70 4.94
CA ALA A 245 7.94 -18.02 5.56
C ALA A 245 8.77 -19.02 6.38
N GLU A 246 10.09 -18.89 6.30
CA GLU A 246 11.06 -19.55 7.17
C GLU A 246 11.77 -18.47 8.02
N PRO A 247 11.27 -18.19 9.24
CA PRO A 247 11.76 -17.08 10.06
C PRO A 247 13.23 -17.21 10.45
N SER A 248 13.70 -18.45 10.70
CA SER A 248 15.06 -18.71 11.17
C SER A 248 16.14 -18.28 10.17
N LEU A 249 15.82 -18.30 8.88
CA LEU A 249 16.71 -17.92 7.78
C LEU A 249 16.34 -16.57 7.14
N ASN A 250 15.28 -15.91 7.62
CA ASN A 250 14.62 -14.80 6.94
C ASN A 250 14.43 -15.10 5.43
N ALA A 251 13.84 -16.24 5.13
CA ALA A 251 13.70 -16.74 3.78
C ALA A 251 12.25 -17.11 3.46
N ILE A 252 11.92 -17.14 2.16
CA ILE A 252 10.63 -17.59 1.66
C ILE A 252 10.84 -18.91 0.94
N ILE A 253 10.07 -19.93 1.33
CA ILE A 253 10.02 -21.22 0.67
C ILE A 253 8.85 -21.20 -0.30
N VAL A 254 9.13 -21.43 -1.59
CA VAL A 254 8.10 -21.50 -2.62
C VAL A 254 8.11 -22.89 -3.24
N ARG A 255 6.93 -23.52 -3.26
CA ARG A 255 6.68 -24.80 -3.94
C ARG A 255 5.64 -24.59 -5.04
N ASP A 256 6.07 -24.75 -6.29
CA ASP A 256 5.20 -24.75 -7.47
C ASP A 256 5.93 -25.48 -8.64
N THR A 257 5.29 -25.54 -9.80
CA THR A 257 5.85 -25.96 -11.09
C THR A 257 7.15 -25.23 -11.43
N LYS A 258 8.12 -26.00 -11.95
CA LYS A 258 9.44 -25.49 -12.35
C LYS A 258 9.40 -24.31 -13.33
N ASP A 259 8.41 -24.28 -14.22
CA ASP A 259 8.26 -23.24 -15.24
C ASP A 259 7.97 -21.84 -14.67
N ARG A 260 7.33 -21.77 -13.49
CA ARG A 260 6.99 -20.49 -12.82
C ARG A 260 8.11 -19.97 -11.91
N MET A 261 9.09 -20.80 -11.60
CA MET A 261 10.15 -20.44 -10.65
C MET A 261 10.98 -19.20 -11.06
N PRO A 262 11.32 -18.99 -12.36
CA PRO A 262 11.98 -17.76 -12.79
C PRO A 262 11.13 -16.49 -12.59
N MET A 263 9.80 -16.60 -12.65
CA MET A 263 8.88 -15.49 -12.39
C MET A 263 8.95 -15.09 -10.91
N TYR A 264 8.90 -16.07 -10.00
CA TYR A 264 9.02 -15.81 -8.56
C TYR A 264 10.34 -15.15 -8.19
N ARG A 265 11.45 -15.60 -8.78
CA ARG A 265 12.77 -14.99 -8.56
C ARG A 265 12.78 -13.50 -8.89
N ARG A 266 12.16 -13.10 -10.01
CA ARG A 266 12.07 -11.68 -10.42
C ARG A 266 11.16 -10.88 -9.49
N LEU A 267 10.03 -11.45 -9.09
CA LEU A 267 9.08 -10.80 -8.20
C LEU A 267 9.67 -10.58 -6.81
N ILE A 268 10.28 -11.61 -6.22
CA ILE A 268 10.92 -11.52 -4.90
C ILE A 268 12.07 -10.49 -4.94
N ALA A 269 12.90 -10.50 -5.99
CA ALA A 269 13.96 -9.50 -6.16
C ALA A 269 13.42 -8.07 -6.33
N ALA A 270 12.20 -7.89 -6.86
CA ALA A 270 11.58 -6.59 -6.97
C ALA A 270 11.00 -6.09 -5.64
N LEU A 271 10.56 -7.01 -4.76
CA LEU A 271 10.04 -6.72 -3.42
C LEU A 271 11.15 -6.51 -2.39
N ASP A 272 12.25 -7.26 -2.48
CA ASP A 272 13.40 -7.18 -1.57
C ASP A 272 14.34 -6.02 -1.93
N ARG A 273 13.86 -4.79 -1.75
CA ARG A 273 14.62 -3.55 -1.98
C ARG A 273 15.06 -2.90 -0.67
N PRO A 274 16.18 -2.16 -0.67
CA PRO A 274 16.58 -1.40 0.50
C PRO A 274 15.49 -0.36 0.85
N SER A 275 15.04 -0.38 2.10
CA SER A 275 14.10 0.60 2.65
C SER A 275 14.86 1.68 3.41
N ALA A 276 14.38 2.93 3.30
CA ALA A 276 14.98 4.02 4.05
C ALA A 276 14.60 3.93 5.54
N ARG A 277 15.50 4.35 6.42
CA ARG A 277 15.24 4.49 7.86
C ARG A 277 14.77 5.89 8.16
N ILE A 278 13.64 6.00 8.86
CA ILE A 278 12.99 7.27 9.14
C ILE A 278 12.80 7.36 10.65
N GLU A 279 13.42 8.37 11.24
CA GLU A 279 13.22 8.75 12.62
C GLU A 279 12.13 9.81 12.68
N VAL A 280 11.14 9.62 13.55
CA VAL A 280 10.03 10.56 13.72
C VAL A 280 9.95 10.97 15.19
N GLY A 281 10.04 12.27 15.44
CA GLY A 281 9.82 12.86 16.75
C GLY A 281 8.51 13.65 16.80
N LEU A 282 7.67 13.37 17.79
CA LEU A 282 6.50 14.18 18.13
C LEU A 282 6.86 15.06 19.33
N SER A 283 6.58 16.36 19.25
CA SER A 283 6.73 17.31 20.37
C SER A 283 5.37 17.86 20.77
N ILE A 284 4.97 17.59 22.02
CA ILE A 284 3.75 18.13 22.61
C ILE A 284 4.15 19.28 23.54
N VAL A 285 3.76 20.49 23.16
CA VAL A 285 4.18 21.72 23.85
C VAL A 285 2.98 22.42 24.45
N ASP A 286 3.03 22.65 25.76
CA ASP A 286 2.03 23.43 26.49
C ASP A 286 2.59 24.83 26.83
N ILE A 287 1.92 25.87 26.34
CA ILE A 287 2.33 27.27 26.48
C ILE A 287 1.25 28.04 27.24
N ASN A 288 1.62 28.77 28.28
CA ASN A 288 0.71 29.70 28.97
C ASN A 288 0.56 31.00 28.14
N ALA A 289 -0.67 31.42 27.86
CA ALA A 289 -0.93 32.52 26.92
C ALA A 289 -0.69 33.94 27.47
N GLU A 290 -0.40 34.09 28.76
CA GLU A 290 0.15 35.33 29.32
C GLU A 290 1.47 35.72 28.63
N ASN A 291 2.19 34.73 28.08
CA ASN A 291 3.44 34.90 27.35
C ASN A 291 3.28 34.74 25.82
N LEU A 292 2.05 34.58 25.30
CA LEU A 292 1.83 34.42 23.85
C LEU A 292 2.17 35.71 23.07
N ALA A 293 2.01 36.88 23.71
CA ALA A 293 2.40 38.17 23.15
C ALA A 293 3.93 38.33 23.01
N GLU A 294 4.73 37.57 23.77
CA GLU A 294 6.20 37.59 23.74
C GLU A 294 6.81 36.66 22.66
N LEU A 295 5.98 35.82 22.01
CA LEU A 295 6.42 35.02 20.86
C LEU A 295 6.72 35.93 19.65
N GLY A 296 6.00 37.05 19.50
CA GLY A 296 6.17 37.97 18.36
C GLY A 296 5.87 37.33 17.00
N VAL A 297 5.20 36.18 16.97
CA VAL A 297 4.84 35.45 15.74
C VAL A 297 3.37 35.74 15.43
N ASP A 298 3.10 36.40 14.31
CA ASP A 298 1.74 36.54 13.80
C ASP A 298 1.27 35.19 13.24
N TRP A 299 0.21 34.65 13.84
CA TRP A 299 -0.42 33.41 13.39
C TRP A 299 -1.15 33.68 12.07
N ARG A 300 -0.45 33.51 10.94
CA ARG A 300 -1.01 33.69 9.59
C ARG A 300 -1.17 32.33 8.94
N VAL A 301 -2.41 31.96 8.61
CA VAL A 301 -2.71 30.74 7.85
C VAL A 301 -2.99 31.16 6.41
N GLY A 302 -2.08 30.79 5.50
CA GLY A 302 -2.22 31.03 4.06
C GLY A 302 -2.67 29.78 3.33
N ILE A 303 -3.89 29.75 2.80
CA ILE A 303 -4.36 28.66 1.91
C ILE A 303 -4.01 29.05 0.48
N GLY A 304 -3.08 28.33 -0.15
CA GLY A 304 -2.72 28.49 -1.55
C GLY A 304 -3.75 27.82 -2.47
N VAL A 305 -4.47 28.63 -3.26
CA VAL A 305 -5.42 28.15 -4.27
C VAL A 305 -4.89 28.52 -5.66
N GLY A 306 -4.00 27.68 -6.18
CA GLY A 306 -3.36 27.89 -7.49
C GLY A 306 -2.18 28.86 -7.47
N PRO A 307 -1.54 29.11 -8.62
CA PRO A 307 -0.23 29.75 -8.69
C PRO A 307 -0.21 31.21 -8.20
N ASN A 308 -1.36 31.90 -8.09
CA ASN A 308 -1.43 33.34 -7.80
C ASN A 308 -2.52 33.76 -6.80
N LYS A 309 -3.14 32.85 -6.02
CA LYS A 309 -4.11 33.22 -4.98
C LYS A 309 -3.73 32.61 -3.63
N LEU A 310 -3.38 33.48 -2.68
CA LEU A 310 -3.31 33.13 -1.25
C LEU A 310 -4.51 33.74 -0.53
N ILE A 311 -5.25 32.89 0.20
CA ILE A 311 -6.24 33.33 1.18
C ILE A 311 -5.52 33.45 2.53
N ASP A 312 -5.40 34.67 3.06
CA ASP A 312 -4.71 35.00 4.33
C ASP A 312 -5.75 35.11 5.46
N ILE A 313 -5.72 34.17 6.41
CA ILE A 313 -6.55 34.21 7.63
C ILE A 313 -5.68 34.76 8.77
N ARG A 314 -6.06 35.92 9.31
CA ARG A 314 -5.35 36.65 10.37
C ARG A 314 -6.00 36.40 11.72
N THR A 315 -5.24 35.96 12.73
CA THR A 315 -5.79 35.74 14.10
C THR A 315 -5.47 36.88 15.07
N THR A 316 -4.52 37.76 14.75
CA THR A 316 -4.15 38.93 15.55
C THR A 316 -4.71 40.20 14.91
N SER A 317 -5.71 40.81 15.56
CA SER A 317 -6.31 42.07 15.15
C SER A 317 -5.37 43.25 15.47
N GLN A 318 -4.35 43.48 14.62
CA GLN A 318 -3.73 44.81 14.52
C GLN A 318 -4.13 45.46 13.20
N ASN A 319 -4.95 46.52 13.29
CA ASN A 319 -5.33 47.37 12.18
C ASN A 319 -4.12 48.18 11.71
N ILE A 320 -3.44 47.71 10.66
CA ILE A 320 -2.54 48.55 9.87
C ILE A 320 -3.38 49.16 8.74
N SER A 321 -3.97 50.32 9.02
CA SER A 321 -4.52 51.19 7.99
C SER A 321 -3.36 51.81 7.21
N GLY A 322 -3.09 51.26 6.03
CA GLY A 322 -2.04 51.74 5.13
C GLY A 322 -2.32 51.29 3.70
N GLN A 323 -3.18 52.03 3.01
CA GLN A 323 -3.36 51.91 1.58
C GLN A 323 -2.07 52.39 0.91
N GLY A 324 -1.27 51.46 0.37
CA GLY A 324 -0.03 51.77 -0.34
C GLY A 324 0.46 50.56 -1.11
N ASN A 325 0.64 50.74 -2.43
CA ASN A 325 1.14 49.73 -3.35
C ASN A 325 2.41 49.06 -2.83
N ALA A 326 2.42 47.73 -2.83
CA ALA A 326 3.56 46.92 -2.44
C ALA A 326 4.71 47.07 -3.46
N SER A 327 5.75 47.81 -3.07
CA SER A 327 7.08 47.76 -3.69
C SER A 327 7.94 46.75 -2.92
N PRO A 328 8.59 45.77 -3.58
CA PRO A 328 9.43 44.79 -2.91
C PRO A 328 10.77 45.43 -2.56
N GLY A 329 10.95 45.88 -1.32
CA GLY A 329 12.26 46.43 -0.93
C GLY A 329 12.41 47.08 0.43
N THR A 330 11.35 47.31 1.20
CA THR A 330 11.48 47.93 2.54
C THR A 330 11.10 46.94 3.63
N THR A 331 12.11 46.37 4.26
CA THR A 331 12.02 45.54 5.48
C THR A 331 11.55 46.39 6.66
N ARG A 332 10.24 46.47 6.87
CA ARG A 332 9.63 46.77 8.19
C ARG A 332 9.40 45.43 8.88
N GLU A 333 10.01 45.29 10.06
CA GLU A 333 9.85 44.26 11.09
C GLU A 333 9.12 42.98 10.62
N ALA A 334 9.92 41.98 10.25
CA ALA A 334 9.47 40.71 9.73
C ALA A 334 8.72 39.91 10.81
N GLY A 335 7.39 40.00 10.81
CA GLY A 335 6.54 38.95 11.37
C GLY A 335 6.79 37.65 10.62
N ALA A 336 7.42 36.68 11.28
CA ALA A 336 7.73 35.38 10.72
C ALA A 336 6.44 34.58 10.48
N SER A 337 6.25 34.06 9.25
CA SER A 337 5.09 33.22 8.90
C SER A 337 5.34 31.76 9.32
N LEU A 338 4.35 31.13 9.96
CA LEU A 338 4.39 29.72 10.40
C LEU A 338 4.34 28.68 9.26
N VAL A 339 4.15 29.14 8.01
CA VAL A 339 4.05 28.28 6.82
C VAL A 339 5.42 28.02 6.20
N ASP A 340 6.46 28.79 6.56
CA ASP A 340 7.83 28.59 6.11
C ASP A 340 8.70 27.98 7.23
N SER A 341 9.56 27.03 6.84
CA SER A 341 10.56 26.36 7.68
C SER A 341 11.32 27.32 8.61
N ARG A 342 11.71 28.50 8.11
CA ARG A 342 12.44 29.52 8.87
C ARG A 342 11.63 30.14 10.02
N GLY A 343 10.31 30.31 9.83
CA GLY A 343 9.45 30.89 10.86
C GLY A 343 9.19 29.90 12.00
N LEU A 344 9.16 28.60 11.67
CA LEU A 344 9.00 27.55 12.65
C LEU A 344 10.30 27.27 13.43
N ASP A 345 11.47 27.39 12.80
CA ASP A 345 12.78 27.34 13.50
C ASP A 345 12.93 28.50 14.50
N TYR A 346 12.50 29.71 14.13
CA TYR A 346 12.43 30.85 15.05
C TYR A 346 11.48 30.59 16.23
N LEU A 347 10.30 30.00 15.96
CA LEU A 347 9.36 29.60 17.00
C LEU A 347 9.96 28.55 17.94
N LEU A 348 10.64 27.52 17.41
CA LEU A 348 11.29 26.49 18.21
C LEU A 348 12.40 27.10 19.09
N ALA A 349 13.26 27.94 18.53
CA ALA A 349 14.29 28.65 19.28
C ALA A 349 13.68 29.53 20.40
N ARG A 350 12.57 30.23 20.12
CA ARG A 350 11.89 31.04 21.12
C ARG A 350 11.20 30.21 22.20
N ILE A 351 10.61 29.07 21.85
CA ILE A 351 10.05 28.11 22.81
C ILE A 351 11.15 27.60 23.75
N THR A 352 12.34 27.29 23.23
CA THR A 352 13.47 26.88 24.09
C THR A 352 13.92 27.99 25.05
N LEU A 353 13.87 29.25 24.63
CA LEU A 353 14.14 30.39 25.51
C LEU A 353 13.05 30.55 26.59
N LEU A 354 11.78 30.45 26.21
CA LEU A 354 10.65 30.49 27.15
C LEU A 354 10.68 29.32 28.13
N GLN A 355 11.16 28.16 27.70
CA GLN A 355 11.40 27.00 28.58
C GLN A 355 12.50 27.29 29.60
N SER A 356 13.60 27.95 29.21
CA SER A 356 14.67 28.35 30.15
C SER A 356 14.19 29.33 31.23
N GLN A 357 13.15 30.10 30.93
CA GLN A 357 12.52 31.06 31.86
C GLN A 357 11.37 30.45 32.68
N GLY A 358 11.09 29.15 32.53
CA GLY A 358 10.00 28.45 33.21
C GLY A 358 8.60 28.81 32.68
N ARG A 359 8.51 29.44 31.51
CA ARG A 359 7.29 30.02 30.93
C ARG A 359 6.62 29.13 29.86
N ALA A 360 7.31 28.08 29.42
CA ALA A 360 6.81 27.02 28.56
C ALA A 360 7.23 25.66 29.13
N GLN A 361 6.35 24.66 29.07
CA GLN A 361 6.65 23.30 29.53
C GLN A 361 6.45 22.33 28.37
N VAL A 362 7.50 21.60 28.02
CA VAL A 362 7.39 20.47 27.10
C VAL A 362 6.84 19.29 27.90
N GLY A 363 5.66 18.82 27.55
CA GLY A 363 4.98 17.75 28.28
C GLY A 363 5.62 16.39 27.98
N SER A 364 5.59 16.00 26.70
CA SER A 364 6.06 14.70 26.23
C SER A 364 6.70 14.81 24.84
N ARG A 365 7.80 14.09 24.61
CA ARG A 365 8.47 14.00 23.29
C ARG A 365 8.75 12.56 22.86
N PRO A 366 7.71 11.76 22.49
CA PRO A 366 7.93 10.40 22.03
C PRO A 366 8.65 10.42 20.67
N THR A 367 9.63 9.53 20.53
CA THR A 367 10.46 9.41 19.33
C THR A 367 10.54 7.95 18.92
N VAL A 368 10.46 7.68 17.62
CA VAL A 368 10.49 6.31 17.09
C VAL A 368 11.27 6.26 15.78
N LEU A 369 12.13 5.26 15.65
CA LEU A 369 12.84 4.93 14.41
C LEU A 369 12.12 3.76 13.75
N THR A 370 11.76 3.90 12.49
CA THR A 370 11.14 2.82 11.72
C THR A 370 11.66 2.80 10.28
N GLN A 371 11.31 1.75 9.55
CA GLN A 371 11.56 1.66 8.12
C GLN A 371 10.42 2.31 7.34
N GLU A 372 10.71 2.70 6.10
CA GLU A 372 9.70 3.13 5.15
C GLU A 372 8.57 2.10 4.99
N ASN A 373 7.34 2.56 4.84
CA ASN A 373 6.11 1.78 4.69
C ASN A 373 5.84 0.77 5.82
N THR A 374 6.51 0.93 6.97
CA THR A 374 6.35 0.04 8.13
C THR A 374 5.68 0.77 9.27
N LEU A 375 4.55 0.22 9.74
CA LEU A 375 3.83 0.72 10.91
C LEU A 375 4.75 0.71 12.14
N ALA A 376 4.72 1.77 12.93
CA ALA A 376 5.41 1.84 14.21
C ALA A 376 4.46 2.39 15.27
N VAL A 377 4.55 1.84 16.48
CA VAL A 377 3.74 2.26 17.63
C VAL A 377 4.68 2.45 18.81
N ILE A 378 4.54 3.59 19.49
CA ILE A 378 5.14 3.86 20.79
C ILE A 378 4.01 4.29 21.73
N ASP A 379 3.83 3.58 22.84
CA ASP A 379 2.85 3.90 23.88
C ASP A 379 3.57 4.03 25.22
N HIS A 380 3.42 5.19 25.84
CA HIS A 380 3.87 5.46 27.20
C HIS A 380 2.66 5.82 28.04
N SER A 381 2.24 4.92 28.92
CA SER A 381 1.00 5.06 29.68
C SER A 381 1.16 4.71 31.15
N GLU A 382 0.32 5.34 31.97
CA GLU A 382 0.17 5.09 33.40
C GLU A 382 -1.26 4.62 33.66
N THR A 383 -1.42 3.62 34.54
CA THR A 383 -2.71 3.03 34.87
C THR A 383 -3.04 3.24 36.34
N TYR A 384 -4.21 3.80 36.61
CA TYR A 384 -4.74 3.98 37.96
C TYR A 384 -5.94 3.05 38.20
N TYR A 385 -6.08 2.56 39.44
CA TYR A 385 -7.16 1.66 39.84
C TYR A 385 -8.17 2.38 40.73
N VAL A 386 -9.43 2.39 40.30
CA VAL A 386 -10.56 2.86 41.11
C VAL A 386 -11.26 1.66 41.75
N SER A 387 -11.57 1.72 43.04
CA SER A 387 -12.37 0.69 43.70
C SER A 387 -13.85 0.93 43.47
N LEU A 388 -14.54 -0.10 42.97
CA LEU A 388 -15.99 -0.13 42.89
C LEU A 388 -16.52 -0.82 44.15
N LEU A 389 -17.20 -0.06 45.01
CA LEU A 389 -17.82 -0.58 46.22
C LEU A 389 -19.13 -1.31 45.84
N GLY A 390 -19.08 -2.64 45.74
CA GLY A 390 -20.26 -3.51 45.66
C GLY A 390 -20.62 -4.08 47.03
N GLU A 391 -21.89 -4.40 47.29
CA GLU A 391 -22.38 -4.89 48.60
C GLU A 391 -21.67 -6.14 49.14
N ARG A 392 -20.99 -6.94 48.28
CA ARG A 392 -20.29 -8.18 48.67
C ARG A 392 -19.00 -8.50 47.91
N VAL A 393 -18.60 -7.69 46.91
CA VAL A 393 -17.38 -7.87 46.11
C VAL A 393 -16.78 -6.49 45.83
N ALA A 394 -15.48 -6.33 46.08
CA ALA A 394 -14.72 -5.16 45.67
C ALA A 394 -14.06 -5.47 44.32
N GLU A 395 -14.43 -4.73 43.27
CA GLU A 395 -13.80 -4.82 41.95
C GLU A 395 -12.90 -3.60 41.73
N LEU A 396 -11.69 -3.81 41.23
CA LEU A 396 -10.79 -2.73 40.84
C LEU A 396 -10.94 -2.48 39.34
N LYS A 397 -11.35 -1.27 38.96
CA LYS A 397 -11.40 -0.85 37.56
C LYS A 397 -10.14 -0.09 37.21
N ALA A 398 -9.41 -0.58 36.21
CA ALA A 398 -8.23 0.08 35.66
C ALA A 398 -8.63 1.20 34.69
N ILE A 399 -7.99 2.37 34.82
CA ILE A 399 -8.11 3.49 33.89
C ILE A 399 -6.70 3.91 33.49
N THR A 400 -6.39 3.75 32.21
CA THR A 400 -5.07 4.03 31.63
C THR A 400 -5.08 5.34 30.86
N TYR A 401 -4.07 6.18 31.08
CA TYR A 401 -3.85 7.42 30.34
C TYR A 401 -2.37 7.60 30.02
N GLY A 402 -2.05 8.32 28.95
CA GLY A 402 -0.67 8.48 28.50
C GLY A 402 -0.57 9.01 27.08
N THR A 403 0.65 9.02 26.55
CA THR A 403 0.94 9.47 25.19
C THR A 403 1.21 8.25 24.31
N MET A 404 0.45 8.12 23.22
CA MET A 404 0.65 7.12 22.19
C MET A 404 0.82 7.79 20.83
N LEU A 405 1.79 7.29 20.08
CA LEU A 405 2.05 7.67 18.70
C LEU A 405 2.09 6.41 17.85
N LYS A 406 1.10 6.26 16.98
CA LYS A 406 1.04 5.26 15.91
C LYS A 406 1.26 5.96 14.58
N LEU A 407 2.22 5.47 13.80
CA LEU A 407 2.56 6.08 12.52
C LEU A 407 2.97 5.09 11.44
N THR A 408 2.82 5.49 10.19
CA THR A 408 3.41 4.81 9.02
C THR A 408 4.05 5.86 8.12
N PRO A 409 5.39 5.88 7.97
CA PRO A 409 6.07 6.87 7.15
C PRO A 409 6.34 6.34 5.74
N ARG A 410 6.34 7.24 4.76
CA ARG A 410 6.67 6.94 3.36
C ARG A 410 7.51 8.04 2.75
N VAL A 411 8.58 7.70 2.04
CA VAL A 411 9.43 8.68 1.36
C VAL A 411 8.81 9.00 0.00
N ILE A 412 8.72 10.29 -0.31
CA ILE A 412 8.27 10.79 -1.60
C ILE A 412 9.40 11.65 -2.16
N GLN A 413 9.93 11.26 -3.31
CA GLN A 413 10.90 12.06 -4.04
C GLN A 413 10.14 13.02 -4.96
N LEU A 414 10.02 14.29 -4.55
CA LEU A 414 9.43 15.35 -5.37
C LEU A 414 10.53 16.36 -5.72
N GLY A 415 11.15 16.18 -6.89
CA GLY A 415 12.28 17.00 -7.31
C GLY A 415 13.55 16.69 -6.52
N ASP A 416 14.25 17.73 -6.06
CA ASP A 416 15.61 17.65 -5.51
C ASP A 416 15.68 17.42 -3.98
N LYS A 417 14.53 17.43 -3.29
CA LYS A 417 14.45 17.25 -1.83
C LYS A 417 13.52 16.11 -1.46
N PRO A 418 13.94 15.17 -0.58
CA PRO A 418 13.05 14.12 -0.10
C PRO A 418 12.01 14.71 0.85
N GLU A 419 10.74 14.45 0.55
CA GLU A 419 9.60 14.70 1.45
C GLU A 419 9.17 13.38 2.09
N ILE A 420 8.61 13.45 3.29
CA ILE A 420 8.15 12.30 4.06
C ILE A 420 6.66 12.48 4.30
N SER A 421 5.86 11.56 3.76
CA SER A 421 4.44 11.45 4.07
C SER A 421 4.26 10.58 5.30
N LEU A 422 3.50 11.08 6.27
CA LEU A 422 3.25 10.44 7.54
C LEU A 422 1.75 10.23 7.69
N SER A 423 1.32 8.98 7.83
CA SER A 423 0.01 8.66 8.39
C SER A 423 0.16 8.60 9.90
N LEU A 424 -0.52 9.47 10.64
CA LEU A 424 -0.34 9.69 12.07
C LEU A 424 -1.65 9.48 12.82
N HIS A 425 -1.56 8.74 13.92
CA HIS A 425 -2.59 8.60 14.93
C HIS A 425 -1.94 8.84 16.29
N ILE A 426 -2.30 9.96 16.92
CA ILE A 426 -1.73 10.42 18.17
C ILE A 426 -2.83 10.42 19.21
N GLU A 427 -2.57 9.85 20.37
CA GLU A 427 -3.42 9.99 21.54
C GLU A 427 -2.60 10.54 22.69
N ASP A 428 -3.12 11.55 23.37
CA ASP A 428 -2.50 12.08 24.57
C ASP A 428 -3.53 12.27 25.68
N GLY A 429 -3.29 11.62 26.81
CA GLY A 429 -4.10 11.71 28.02
C GLY A 429 -3.30 12.28 29.19
N ASN A 430 -3.86 13.25 29.92
CA ASN A 430 -3.27 13.79 31.15
C ASN A 430 -4.31 13.96 32.27
N GLN A 431 -3.87 13.86 33.51
CA GLN A 431 -4.70 14.14 34.68
C GLN A 431 -4.83 15.66 34.87
N LYS A 432 -6.06 16.17 35.08
CA LYS A 432 -6.26 17.59 35.42
C LYS A 432 -5.78 17.84 36.87
N PRO A 433 -4.79 18.72 37.12
CA PRO A 433 -4.31 19.01 38.46
C PRO A 433 -5.44 19.61 39.31
N ASN A 434 -5.54 19.20 40.58
CA ASN A 434 -6.52 19.70 41.56
C ASN A 434 -8.01 19.50 41.20
N SER A 435 -8.33 18.65 40.22
CA SER A 435 -9.71 18.19 40.02
C SER A 435 -9.96 16.95 40.87
N SER A 436 -10.49 17.14 42.08
CA SER A 436 -11.19 16.07 42.77
C SER A 436 -12.55 15.94 42.08
N GLY A 437 -12.68 15.00 41.15
CA GLY A 437 -13.96 14.65 40.55
C GLY A 437 -14.95 14.14 41.61
N VAL A 438 -16.15 13.75 41.17
CA VAL A 438 -17.16 13.18 42.08
C VAL A 438 -16.56 11.97 42.82
N GLY A 439 -16.51 12.03 44.16
CA GLY A 439 -15.97 10.95 44.99
C GLY A 439 -14.44 10.93 45.15
N GLY A 440 -13.72 12.01 44.83
CA GLY A 440 -12.25 12.08 44.98
C GLY A 440 -11.48 11.39 43.85
N LEU A 441 -12.16 11.03 42.76
CA LEU A 441 -11.55 10.42 41.58
C LEU A 441 -10.89 11.49 40.69
N PRO A 442 -9.71 11.22 40.12
CA PRO A 442 -9.06 12.15 39.20
C PRO A 442 -9.86 12.28 37.89
N THR A 443 -9.88 13.48 37.31
CA THR A 443 -10.42 13.70 35.95
C THR A 443 -9.29 13.63 34.94
N ILE A 444 -9.48 12.86 33.87
CA ILE A 444 -8.50 12.69 32.79
C ILE A 444 -8.98 13.46 31.57
N ALA A 445 -8.13 14.32 30.99
CA ALA A 445 -8.37 14.93 29.70
C ALA A 445 -7.70 14.07 28.61
N ARG A 446 -8.41 13.78 27.53
CA ARG A 446 -7.93 13.00 26.39
C ARG A 446 -8.00 13.83 25.12
N THR A 447 -6.93 13.80 24.33
CA THR A 447 -6.82 14.42 23.01
C THR A 447 -6.45 13.35 21.99
N VAL A 448 -7.10 13.35 20.83
CA VAL A 448 -6.81 12.43 19.72
C VAL A 448 -6.59 13.24 18.44
N VAL A 449 -5.54 12.91 17.69
CA VAL A 449 -5.21 13.53 16.40
C VAL A 449 -4.99 12.43 15.36
N ASP A 450 -5.84 12.40 14.35
CA ASP A 450 -5.81 11.46 13.23
C ASP A 450 -5.65 12.22 11.92
N THR A 451 -4.50 12.08 11.26
CA THR A 451 -4.23 12.85 10.04
C THR A 451 -3.12 12.27 9.18
N VAL A 452 -3.10 12.67 7.92
CA VAL A 452 -1.99 12.41 6.99
C VAL A 452 -1.32 13.74 6.68
N ALA A 453 -0.03 13.82 6.98
CA ALA A 453 0.77 15.03 6.78
C ALA A 453 1.95 14.74 5.85
N ARG A 454 2.45 15.77 5.18
CA ARG A 454 3.69 15.70 4.41
C ARG A 454 4.66 16.75 4.91
N VAL A 455 5.90 16.34 5.17
CA VAL A 455 6.92 17.17 5.80
C VAL A 455 8.24 16.97 5.06
N GLY A 456 9.00 18.03 4.83
CA GLY A 456 10.35 17.91 4.28
C GLY A 456 11.29 17.21 5.26
N HIS A 457 12.34 16.58 4.74
CA HIS A 457 13.41 16.01 5.56
C HIS A 457 13.98 17.04 6.57
N GLY A 458 13.96 16.70 7.87
CA GLY A 458 14.53 17.53 8.93
C GLY A 458 13.74 18.80 9.25
N GLN A 459 12.59 18.99 8.62
CA GLN A 459 11.70 20.11 8.91
C GLN A 459 10.67 19.70 9.96
N SER A 460 10.23 20.68 10.74
CA SER A 460 9.12 20.50 11.68
C SER A 460 7.81 21.00 11.05
N LEU A 461 6.70 20.32 11.33
CA LEU A 461 5.35 20.71 10.90
C LEU A 461 4.41 20.74 12.11
N LEU A 462 3.67 21.84 12.26
CA LEU A 462 2.56 21.92 13.19
C LEU A 462 1.36 21.13 12.64
N ILE A 463 1.01 20.03 13.31
CA ILE A 463 -0.13 19.19 12.91
C ILE A 463 -1.44 19.76 13.44
N GLY A 464 -1.41 20.29 14.65
CA GLY A 464 -2.61 20.81 15.30
C GLY A 464 -2.32 21.47 16.63
N GLY A 465 -3.34 22.11 17.19
CA GLY A 465 -3.26 22.70 18.52
C GLY A 465 -4.63 22.98 19.12
N ILE A 466 -4.65 23.10 20.44
CA ILE A 466 -5.86 23.37 21.24
C ILE A 466 -5.64 24.67 22.01
N TYR A 467 -6.51 25.64 21.78
CA TYR A 467 -6.54 26.88 22.54
C TYR A 467 -7.58 26.78 23.65
N ARG A 468 -7.22 27.11 24.89
CA ARG A 468 -8.10 27.08 26.05
C ARG A 468 -8.03 28.39 26.83
N ASP A 469 -9.20 28.94 27.14
CA ASP A 469 -9.38 30.08 28.05
C ASP A 469 -10.26 29.64 29.22
N GLU A 470 -9.76 29.74 30.45
CA GLU A 470 -10.47 29.40 31.68
C GLU A 470 -10.56 30.66 32.55
N LEU A 471 -11.77 31.23 32.65
CA LEU A 471 -12.07 32.34 33.54
C LEU A 471 -12.59 31.78 34.86
N SER A 472 -11.89 32.07 35.95
CA SER A 472 -12.33 31.77 37.31
C SER A 472 -12.53 33.07 38.08
N GLU A 473 -13.79 33.36 38.42
CA GLU A 473 -14.14 34.49 39.29
C GLU A 473 -14.48 33.97 40.68
N SER A 474 -13.76 34.48 41.69
CA SER A 474 -14.03 34.22 43.10
C SER A 474 -14.40 35.53 43.79
N MET A 475 -15.56 35.55 44.44
CA MET A 475 -16.01 36.69 45.23
C MET A 475 -16.14 36.29 46.69
N ARG A 476 -15.36 36.92 47.57
CA ARG A 476 -15.52 36.84 49.02
C ARG A 476 -16.22 38.12 49.50
N LYS A 477 -17.27 37.99 50.30
CA LYS A 477 -17.97 39.15 50.89
C LYS A 477 -18.23 38.92 52.37
N VAL A 478 -18.22 39.98 53.16
CA VAL A 478 -18.72 39.94 54.54
C VAL A 478 -20.25 39.93 54.50
N PRO A 479 -20.94 38.94 55.10
CA PRO A 479 -22.41 38.93 55.17
C PRO A 479 -22.96 40.23 55.80
N LEU A 480 -24.14 40.69 55.36
CA LEU A 480 -24.78 41.98 55.71
C LEU A 480 -24.05 43.23 55.17
N LEU A 481 -22.78 43.43 55.56
CA LEU A 481 -22.01 44.64 55.20
C LEU A 481 -21.65 44.71 53.71
N GLY A 482 -21.43 43.56 53.06
CA GLY A 482 -21.13 43.48 51.63
C GLY A 482 -22.33 43.73 50.70
N ASP A 483 -23.54 43.79 51.25
CA ASP A 483 -24.79 43.92 50.47
C ASP A 483 -25.37 45.36 50.52
N ILE A 484 -24.72 46.29 51.24
CA ILE A 484 -25.15 47.69 51.34
C ILE A 484 -24.92 48.41 50.00
N PRO A 485 -25.94 49.07 49.41
CA PRO A 485 -25.77 49.91 48.23
C PRO A 485 -24.75 51.03 48.46
N TYR A 486 -23.94 51.36 47.46
CA TYR A 486 -22.86 52.37 47.50
C TYR A 486 -21.67 52.05 48.43
N LEU A 487 -21.89 51.51 49.62
CA LEU A 487 -20.83 51.25 50.63
C LEU A 487 -20.34 49.80 50.67
N GLY A 488 -21.11 48.84 50.16
CA GLY A 488 -20.78 47.41 50.21
C GLY A 488 -19.54 47.03 49.39
N ALA A 489 -19.05 47.90 48.51
CA ALA A 489 -17.82 47.67 47.76
C ALA A 489 -16.57 47.58 48.66
N LEU A 490 -16.54 48.25 49.81
CA LEU A 490 -15.42 48.18 50.77
C LEU A 490 -15.37 46.83 51.52
N PHE A 491 -16.47 46.08 51.53
CA PHE A 491 -16.61 44.81 52.26
C PHE A 491 -16.71 43.60 51.33
N ARG A 492 -16.34 43.77 50.05
CA ARG A 492 -16.27 42.72 49.03
C ARG A 492 -14.85 42.64 48.47
N PHE A 493 -14.33 41.42 48.36
CA PHE A 493 -13.08 41.11 47.68
C PHE A 493 -13.38 40.27 46.45
N LYS A 494 -13.12 40.82 45.26
CA LYS A 494 -13.21 40.09 43.99
C LYS A 494 -11.80 39.68 43.57
N SER A 495 -11.63 38.42 43.24
CA SER A 495 -10.42 37.88 42.62
C SER A 495 -10.82 37.22 41.32
N SER A 496 -10.38 37.76 40.18
CA SER A 496 -10.51 37.12 38.88
C SER A 496 -9.16 36.53 38.49
N PHE A 497 -9.17 35.27 38.05
CA PHE A 497 -8.02 34.59 37.48
C PHE A 497 -8.42 34.12 36.08
N THR A 498 -7.72 34.61 35.06
CA THR A 498 -7.86 34.13 33.69
C THR A 498 -6.65 33.26 33.39
N ARG A 499 -6.88 32.00 33.05
CA ARG A 499 -5.83 31.09 32.62
C ARG A 499 -6.02 30.80 31.16
N ARG A 500 -5.11 31.32 30.34
CA ARG A 500 -5.06 31.00 28.92
C ARG A 500 -3.91 30.04 28.66
N SER A 501 -4.15 29.02 27.86
CA SER A 501 -3.13 28.03 27.52
C SER A 501 -3.32 27.53 26.09
N VAL A 502 -2.21 27.23 25.42
CA VAL A 502 -2.17 26.67 24.07
C VAL A 502 -1.35 25.40 24.10
N ARG A 503 -1.95 24.32 23.62
CA ARG A 503 -1.29 23.03 23.43
C ARG A 503 -1.02 22.82 21.96
N LEU A 504 0.23 22.56 21.57
CA LEU A 504 0.65 22.38 20.18
C LEU A 504 1.23 20.99 19.96
N PHE A 505 0.92 20.40 18.80
CA PHE A 505 1.44 19.11 18.34
C PHE A 505 2.32 19.32 17.12
N LEU A 506 3.63 19.17 17.29
CA LEU A 506 4.62 19.35 16.22
C LEU A 506 5.27 18.01 15.88
N ILE A 507 5.46 17.74 14.59
CA ILE A 507 6.12 16.53 14.11
C ILE A 507 7.38 16.88 13.33
N GLU A 508 8.43 16.10 13.52
CA GLU A 508 9.72 16.31 12.87
C GLU A 508 10.27 14.96 12.38
N PRO A 509 10.12 14.64 11.08
CA PRO A 509 10.71 13.44 10.50
C PRO A 509 12.11 13.69 9.93
N ARG A 510 13.00 12.70 10.09
CA ARG A 510 14.38 12.71 9.60
C ARG A 510 14.72 11.40 8.92
N LEU A 511 15.37 11.50 7.76
CA LEU A 511 15.93 10.34 7.05
C LEU A 511 17.30 10.01 7.66
N ILE A 512 17.54 8.76 8.03
CA ILE A 512 18.80 8.34 8.66
C ILE A 512 19.59 7.46 7.70
N ASP A 513 20.57 8.09 7.04
CA ASP A 513 21.43 7.38 6.08
C ASP A 513 22.52 6.58 6.80
N ASN A 514 23.21 7.13 7.81
CA ASN A 514 24.30 6.47 8.55
C ASN A 514 24.31 6.84 10.05
N GLY A 515 24.28 5.86 10.98
CA GLY A 515 24.55 6.09 12.42
C GLY A 515 23.36 6.02 13.38
N LEU A 516 23.61 6.37 14.65
CA LEU A 516 22.62 6.49 15.73
C LEU A 516 21.58 7.57 15.38
N GLY A 517 20.29 7.28 15.59
CA GLY A 517 19.21 8.26 15.41
C GLY A 517 19.48 9.53 16.22
N HIS A 518 19.18 10.69 15.62
CA HIS A 518 19.48 11.99 16.22
C HIS A 518 18.74 12.16 17.54
N PHE A 519 17.47 11.73 17.64
CA PHE A 519 16.70 11.82 18.87
C PHE A 519 17.05 10.73 19.89
N VAL A 520 17.50 9.55 19.45
CA VAL A 520 18.03 8.50 20.34
C VAL A 520 19.30 8.97 21.07
N ALA A 521 20.10 9.83 20.43
CA ALA A 521 21.28 10.42 21.06
C ALA A 521 20.96 11.52 22.10
N LEU A 522 19.77 12.14 22.05
CA LEU A 522 19.35 13.25 22.92
C LEU A 522 18.98 12.84 24.35
N GLY A 523 18.81 11.54 24.62
CA GLY A 523 18.66 11.02 25.98
C GLY A 523 19.96 11.10 26.80
N SER A 524 21.11 11.23 26.12
CA SER A 524 22.35 11.58 26.81
C SER A 524 22.34 13.09 27.07
N LYS A 525 22.45 13.50 28.34
CA LYS A 525 22.61 14.89 28.80
C LYS A 525 23.74 15.69 28.11
N ARG A 526 24.47 15.10 27.16
CA ARG A 526 25.56 15.70 26.38
C ARG A 526 25.15 16.19 24.98
N GLY A 527 24.00 15.75 24.44
CA GLY A 527 23.67 15.94 23.02
C GLY A 527 23.24 17.35 22.58
N TYR A 528 22.92 18.26 23.49
CA TYR A 528 22.66 19.67 23.15
C TYR A 528 23.93 20.55 23.12
N MET A 529 25.09 20.02 23.53
CA MET A 529 26.34 20.79 23.56
C MET A 529 27.23 20.56 22.33
N ASP A 530 27.15 19.42 21.63
CA ASP A 530 28.22 19.07 20.67
C ASP A 530 28.07 19.50 19.19
N PRO A 531 26.90 19.94 18.67
CA PRO A 531 26.90 20.65 17.37
C PRO A 531 26.75 22.17 17.49
N LEU A 532 26.30 22.68 18.64
CA LEU A 532 26.05 24.12 18.85
C LEU A 532 27.06 24.78 19.79
N LEU A 533 27.95 24.01 20.40
CA LEU A 533 28.96 24.51 21.31
C LEU A 533 30.25 23.70 21.14
N GLN A 534 30.95 23.92 20.02
CA GLN A 534 32.41 24.04 20.15
C GLN A 534 32.66 25.26 21.05
N VAL A 535 32.63 25.04 22.37
CA VAL A 535 32.82 26.06 23.42
C VAL A 535 34.24 26.65 23.38
N ASP A 536 35.16 26.08 22.60
CA ASP A 536 36.52 26.60 22.48
C ASP A 536 36.63 27.87 21.61
N GLU A 537 35.56 28.29 20.91
CA GLU A 537 35.56 29.53 20.10
C GLU A 537 34.56 30.61 20.56
N LEU A 538 34.09 30.57 21.80
CA LEU A 538 33.40 31.71 22.42
C LEU A 538 34.41 32.75 22.97
N SER A 539 35.37 33.12 22.13
CA SER A 539 36.07 34.40 22.23
C SER A 539 35.24 35.45 21.51
N ASN A 540 35.27 36.70 21.98
CA ASN A 540 34.62 37.90 21.38
C ASN A 540 35.06 38.21 19.93
N GLN A 541 35.73 37.28 19.26
CA GLN A 541 36.36 37.42 17.95
C GLN A 541 35.80 36.45 16.89
N SER A 542 34.80 35.60 17.20
CA SER A 542 34.26 34.67 16.20
C SER A 542 33.35 35.37 15.18
N LEU A 543 33.76 35.27 13.90
CA LEU A 543 33.12 35.89 12.73
C LEU A 543 31.65 35.45 12.51
N SER A 544 31.29 34.26 13.01
CA SER A 544 29.97 33.64 12.86
C SER A 544 28.91 34.32 13.72
N LEU A 545 29.26 34.72 14.94
CA LEU A 545 28.37 35.41 15.88
C LEU A 545 28.14 36.88 15.47
N GLN A 546 29.17 37.52 14.91
CA GLN A 546 29.08 38.88 14.32
C GLN A 546 28.23 38.92 13.04
N LYS A 547 28.26 37.88 12.20
CA LYS A 547 27.39 37.76 11.02
C LYS A 547 25.91 37.57 11.38
N LEU A 548 25.63 36.83 12.45
CA LEU A 548 24.27 36.54 12.92
C LEU A 548 23.59 37.73 13.62
N LEU A 549 24.36 38.57 14.31
CA LEU A 549 23.83 39.72 15.05
C LEU A 549 23.66 40.99 14.22
N GLY A 550 24.04 41.02 12.94
CA GLY A 550 23.77 42.13 12.01
C GLY A 550 24.23 43.52 12.50
N THR A 551 25.08 43.58 13.52
CA THR A 551 25.53 44.81 14.17
C THR A 551 27.01 44.94 13.92
N ALA A 552 27.37 45.51 12.76
CA ALA A 552 28.66 46.18 12.66
C ALA A 552 28.65 47.27 13.75
N GLN A 553 29.38 47.04 14.85
CA GLN A 553 29.43 47.98 15.97
C GLN A 553 29.87 49.35 15.44
N CYS A 554 29.14 50.38 15.84
CA CYS A 554 29.56 51.75 15.57
C CYS A 554 30.85 51.99 16.36
N GLN A 555 31.92 52.38 15.67
CA GLN A 555 33.26 52.54 16.26
C GLN A 555 33.90 53.86 15.85
N GLU A 556 34.98 54.26 16.51
CA GLU A 556 35.70 55.48 16.14
C GLU A 556 36.39 55.34 14.78
N LEU A 557 36.59 56.46 14.08
CA LEU A 557 37.13 56.49 12.71
C LEU A 557 38.50 55.80 12.58
N GLY A 558 39.34 55.89 13.61
CA GLY A 558 40.66 55.23 13.63
C GLY A 558 40.55 53.70 13.57
N GLN A 559 39.73 53.13 14.46
CA GLN A 559 39.48 51.68 14.52
C GLN A 559 38.79 51.18 13.24
N ALA A 560 37.88 52.00 12.68
CA ALA A 560 37.22 51.68 11.42
C ALA A 560 38.20 51.59 10.23
N ARG A 561 39.18 52.50 10.14
CA ARG A 561 40.20 52.45 9.07
C ARG A 561 41.17 51.28 9.23
N GLU A 562 41.52 50.92 10.46
CA GLU A 562 42.40 49.77 10.72
C GLU A 562 41.75 48.46 10.24
N LEU A 563 40.46 48.28 10.55
CA LEU A 563 39.68 47.15 10.04
C LEU A 563 39.50 47.17 8.51
N GLN A 564 39.34 48.34 7.89
CA GLN A 564 39.32 48.44 6.41
C GLN A 564 40.66 47.98 5.80
N HIS A 565 41.79 48.30 6.43
CA HIS A 565 43.10 47.81 5.97
C HIS A 565 43.23 46.29 6.07
N VAL A 566 42.75 45.69 7.17
CA VAL A 566 42.72 44.24 7.33
C VAL A 566 41.83 43.57 6.27
N LEU A 567 40.66 44.15 5.98
CA LEU A 567 39.75 43.63 4.94
C LEU A 567 40.33 43.76 3.53
N ALA A 568 41.04 44.86 3.24
CA ALA A 568 41.73 45.04 1.98
C ALA A 568 42.86 44.00 1.80
N GLN A 569 43.59 43.66 2.86
CA GLN A 569 44.58 42.56 2.83
C GLN A 569 43.92 41.18 2.63
N ALA A 570 42.72 40.99 3.14
CA ALA A 570 41.92 39.78 2.94
C ALA A 570 41.22 39.72 1.56
N GLY A 571 41.44 40.69 0.68
CA GLY A 571 40.89 40.70 -0.68
C GLY A 571 39.42 41.12 -0.79
N LYS A 572 38.89 41.80 0.24
CA LYS A 572 37.49 42.27 0.26
C LYS A 572 37.39 43.78 0.16
N ASP A 573 36.42 44.25 -0.63
CA ASP A 573 36.05 45.67 -0.70
C ASP A 573 35.24 46.07 0.54
N SER A 574 35.49 47.28 1.05
CA SER A 574 34.81 47.79 2.25
C SER A 574 34.51 49.29 2.16
N SER A 575 33.37 49.68 2.72
CA SER A 575 32.92 51.09 2.80
C SER A 575 32.59 51.50 4.23
N LEU A 576 32.86 52.76 4.57
CA LEU A 576 32.44 53.35 5.85
C LEU A 576 31.09 54.06 5.69
N MET A 577 30.19 53.82 6.63
CA MET A 577 28.95 54.56 6.79
C MET A 577 28.95 55.25 8.15
N ALA A 578 28.49 56.50 8.20
CA ALA A 578 28.33 57.21 9.46
C ALA A 578 27.24 56.55 10.33
N CYS A 579 27.49 56.49 11.63
CA CYS A 579 26.55 56.03 12.66
C CYS A 579 26.70 56.90 13.91
N SER A 580 25.70 56.93 14.80
CA SER A 580 25.76 57.73 16.03
C SER A 580 26.34 56.88 17.16
N LEU A 581 27.41 57.37 17.79
CA LEU A 581 28.10 56.74 18.91
C LEU A 581 27.66 57.37 20.24
N GLY A 582 26.35 57.57 20.43
CA GLY A 582 25.79 58.31 21.56
C GLY A 582 25.43 59.75 21.21
N LYS A 583 25.06 60.54 22.24
CA LYS A 583 24.25 61.75 22.09
C LYS A 583 24.85 62.89 21.25
N ASP A 584 26.15 62.91 20.93
CA ASP A 584 26.77 63.97 20.10
C ASP A 584 28.04 63.55 19.34
N THR A 585 28.33 62.24 19.24
CA THR A 585 29.55 61.72 18.60
C THR A 585 29.22 60.95 17.33
N THR A 586 29.85 61.31 16.21
CA THR A 586 29.75 60.57 14.95
C THR A 586 30.75 59.43 14.94
N GLY A 587 30.24 58.20 14.93
CA GLY A 587 31.01 56.98 14.71
C GLY A 587 30.88 56.47 13.28
N TRP A 588 31.59 55.39 12.97
CA TRP A 588 31.64 54.77 11.66
C TRP A 588 31.40 53.27 11.77
N ARG A 589 30.55 52.74 10.88
CA ARG A 589 30.32 51.30 10.70
C ARG A 589 30.90 50.86 9.37
N ILE A 590 31.46 49.66 9.34
CA ILE A 590 32.01 49.07 8.11
C ILE A 590 30.93 48.21 7.45
N ALA A 591 30.73 48.39 6.16
CA ALA A 591 29.96 47.47 5.32
C ALA A 591 30.87 46.78 4.31
N GLU A 592 30.85 45.45 4.33
CA GLU A 592 31.48 44.61 3.30
C GLU A 592 30.60 44.65 2.03
N GLY A 593 31.18 45.00 0.87
CA GLY A 593 30.44 45.07 -0.39
C GLY A 593 31.16 45.88 -1.47
N ALA A 594 30.68 45.78 -2.71
CA ALA A 594 31.29 46.44 -3.87
C ALA A 594 31.26 47.97 -3.73
N CYS A 595 32.42 48.61 -3.86
CA CYS A 595 32.56 50.07 -3.78
C CYS A 595 31.82 50.78 -4.94
N VAL A 596 30.69 51.42 -4.61
CA VAL A 596 29.94 52.30 -5.53
C VAL A 596 30.75 53.58 -5.79
N GLU A 597 30.83 54.01 -7.05
CA GLU A 597 31.54 55.24 -7.42
C GLU A 597 30.88 56.48 -6.79
N GLY A 598 31.67 57.32 -6.11
CA GLY A 598 31.21 58.56 -5.46
C GLY A 598 31.16 58.54 -3.93
N VAL A 599 31.48 57.40 -3.28
CA VAL A 599 31.60 57.34 -1.80
C VAL A 599 33.04 57.65 -1.39
N GLU A 600 33.28 58.82 -0.76
CA GLU A 600 34.62 59.32 -0.38
C GLU A 600 35.40 58.43 0.61
N GLN A 601 34.79 57.37 1.16
CA GLN A 601 35.38 56.52 2.21
C GLN A 601 35.38 55.03 1.87
N CYS A 602 35.57 54.70 0.58
CA CYS A 602 35.66 53.32 0.11
C CYS A 602 37.11 52.88 -0.14
N VAL A 603 37.48 51.70 0.37
CA VAL A 603 38.79 51.08 0.14
C VAL A 603 38.58 49.80 -0.67
N ARG A 604 39.14 49.78 -1.89
CA ARG A 604 39.12 48.62 -2.79
C ARG A 604 40.31 47.70 -2.50
N ALA A 605 40.08 46.40 -2.54
CA ALA A 605 41.17 45.44 -2.42
C ALA A 605 42.12 45.53 -3.63
N PRO A 606 43.44 45.36 -3.45
CA PRO A 606 44.38 45.32 -4.57
C PRO A 606 44.05 44.14 -5.48
N LYS A 607 43.84 44.40 -6.78
CA LYS A 607 43.70 43.33 -7.78
C LYS A 607 44.99 42.51 -7.78
N LYS A 608 44.89 41.21 -7.47
CA LYS A 608 46.00 40.27 -7.67
C LYS A 608 46.42 40.37 -9.15
N PRO A 609 47.72 40.53 -9.46
CA PRO A 609 48.22 40.61 -10.83
C PRO A 609 47.97 39.32 -11.62
#